data_AF-A0A935G3L0-F1
#
_entry.id   AF-A0A935G3L0-F1
#
_cell.length_a   1.000
_cell.length_b   1.000
_cell.length_c   1.000
_cell.angle_alpha   90.00
_cell.angle_beta   90.00
_cell.angle_gamma   90.00
#
_symmetry.space_group_name_H-M   'P 1'
#
loop_
_entity.id
_entity.type
_entity.pdbx_description
1 polymer ?
#
loop_
_entity_poly.entity_id
_entity_poly.type
_entity_poly.pdbx_seq_one_letter_code
_entity_poly.pdbx_strand_id
1 'polypeptide(L)'
;MKISTFAGVAASLVLATVTFVPPVAAQTIASKLELQGKPKYLEVTDLMARTRNGLMALNIEISNTDNEPREAFWRVKWLDDTGFPVWADEVWKPLTIQGAAKQNLQVTAPTPKATDFRIQFTAKENSKSIF
;
A
#
# COMPACT_ATOMS: atom_id res chain seq x y z
N MET A 1 5.33 67.47 -40.74
CA MET A 1 5.82 67.51 -39.34
C MET A 1 4.65 67.29 -38.39
N LYS A 2 4.49 66.05 -37.90
CA LYS A 2 3.97 65.59 -36.60
C LYS A 2 3.42 64.17 -36.75
N ILE A 3 4.04 63.27 -36.01
CA ILE A 3 3.85 61.81 -35.95
C ILE A 3 2.97 61.53 -34.72
N SER A 4 2.04 60.57 -34.81
CA SER A 4 1.37 59.95 -33.64
C SER A 4 0.72 58.64 -34.12
N THR A 5 1.37 57.49 -34.00
CA THR A 5 1.57 56.59 -32.82
C THR A 5 0.36 55.69 -32.54
N PHE A 6 0.67 54.39 -32.50
CA PHE A 6 -0.17 53.19 -32.45
C PHE A 6 -0.93 52.98 -31.13
N ALA A 7 -2.03 52.20 -31.20
CA ALA A 7 -2.43 51.29 -30.12
C ALA A 7 -3.30 50.15 -30.69
N GLY A 8 -2.66 49.02 -31.02
CA GLY A 8 -3.34 47.75 -31.25
C GLY A 8 -3.37 46.96 -29.95
N VAL A 9 -4.56 46.70 -29.40
CA VAL A 9 -4.72 45.84 -28.22
C VAL A 9 -4.98 44.42 -28.72
N ALA A 10 -3.98 43.55 -28.61
CA ALA A 10 -4.15 42.12 -28.80
C ALA A 10 -4.58 41.49 -27.48
N ALA A 11 -5.86 41.14 -27.36
CA ALA A 11 -6.38 40.37 -26.23
C ALA A 11 -5.91 38.91 -26.36
N SER A 12 -4.94 38.50 -25.53
CA SER A 12 -4.50 37.11 -25.46
C SER A 12 -5.44 36.31 -24.56
N LEU A 13 -6.10 35.30 -25.14
CA LEU A 13 -6.97 34.38 -24.43
C LEU A 13 -6.10 33.30 -23.74
N VAL A 14 -6.01 33.32 -22.41
CA VAL A 14 -5.35 32.26 -21.64
C VAL A 14 -6.34 31.11 -21.46
N LEU A 15 -6.14 30.03 -22.22
CA LEU A 15 -6.83 28.75 -22.01
C LEU A 15 -6.28 28.09 -20.74
N ALA A 16 -7.01 28.19 -19.64
CA ALA A 16 -6.73 27.42 -18.43
C ALA A 16 -7.03 25.94 -18.69
N THR A 17 -5.98 25.13 -18.86
CA THR A 17 -6.11 23.67 -18.92
C THR A 17 -6.44 23.15 -17.52
N VAL A 18 -7.70 22.77 -17.30
CA VAL A 18 -8.10 22.03 -16.09
C VAL A 18 -7.54 20.62 -16.22
N THR A 19 -6.45 20.31 -15.51
CA THR A 19 -5.95 18.95 -15.41
C THR A 19 -6.95 18.13 -14.60
N PHE A 20 -7.73 17.30 -15.27
CA PHE A 20 -8.53 16.25 -14.62
C PHE A 20 -7.55 15.23 -14.03
N VAL A 21 -7.24 15.37 -12.75
CA VAL A 21 -6.53 14.33 -11.99
C VAL A 21 -7.59 13.26 -11.71
N PRO A 22 -7.52 12.07 -12.34
CA PRO A 22 -8.45 11.01 -12.01
C PRO A 22 -8.30 10.68 -10.51
N PRO A 23 -9.40 10.40 -9.80
CA PRO A 23 -9.30 9.98 -8.41
C PRO A 23 -8.43 8.73 -8.37
N VAL A 24 -7.25 8.85 -7.75
CA VAL A 24 -6.49 7.68 -7.32
C VAL A 24 -7.46 6.91 -6.44
N ALA A 25 -7.98 5.79 -6.94
CA ALA A 25 -8.88 4.95 -6.16
C ALA A 25 -8.17 4.66 -4.84
N ALA A 26 -8.76 5.09 -3.72
CA ALA A 26 -8.19 4.84 -2.41
C ALA A 26 -8.19 3.32 -2.22
N GLN A 27 -7.03 2.70 -2.43
CA GLN A 27 -6.89 1.27 -2.26
C GLN A 27 -7.02 0.98 -0.77
N THR A 28 -8.01 0.17 -0.42
CA THR A 28 -8.24 -0.21 0.98
C THR A 28 -7.21 -1.25 1.40
N ILE A 29 -6.90 -1.31 2.70
CA ILE A 29 -6.03 -2.36 3.27
C ILE A 29 -6.51 -3.76 2.87
N ALA A 30 -7.84 -3.98 2.87
CA ALA A 30 -8.44 -5.24 2.46
C ALA A 30 -8.06 -5.67 1.03
N SER A 31 -7.92 -4.73 0.09
CA SER A 31 -7.49 -5.04 -1.29
C SER A 31 -6.04 -5.52 -1.39
N LYS A 32 -5.23 -5.31 -0.34
CA LYS A 32 -3.81 -5.69 -0.26
C LYS A 32 -3.55 -6.90 0.61
N LEU A 33 -4.57 -7.45 1.25
CA LEU A 33 -4.44 -8.59 2.15
C LEU A 33 -5.02 -9.85 1.54
N GLU A 34 -4.24 -10.92 1.63
CA GLU A 34 -4.68 -12.29 1.38
C GLU A 34 -4.60 -13.06 2.70
N LEU A 35 -5.73 -13.15 3.40
CA LEU A 35 -5.80 -13.85 4.69
C LEU A 35 -5.96 -15.35 4.48
N GLN A 36 -5.08 -16.15 5.09
CA GLN A 36 -5.26 -17.61 5.17
C GLN A 36 -5.94 -17.95 6.51
N GLY A 37 -7.26 -18.00 6.47
CA GLY A 37 -8.11 -18.03 7.65
C GLY A 37 -8.54 -16.63 8.09
N LYS A 38 -9.34 -16.54 9.15
CA LYS A 38 -9.76 -15.27 9.75
C LYS A 38 -9.05 -15.10 11.09
N PRO A 39 -8.00 -14.26 11.19
CA PRO A 39 -7.31 -14.00 12.45
C PRO A 39 -8.30 -13.59 13.53
N LYS A 40 -8.22 -14.20 14.71
CA LYS A 40 -9.19 -13.96 15.78
C LYS A 40 -8.92 -12.65 16.55
N TYR A 41 -7.65 -12.35 16.76
CA TYR A 41 -7.19 -11.25 17.64
C TYR A 41 -6.17 -10.32 16.98
N LEU A 42 -5.78 -10.60 15.73
CA LEU A 42 -4.75 -9.84 15.03
C LEU A 42 -5.36 -9.10 13.86
N GLU A 43 -5.09 -7.80 13.78
CA GLU A 43 -5.62 -6.93 12.75
C GLU A 43 -4.50 -6.12 12.12
N VAL A 44 -4.45 -6.09 10.78
CA VAL A 44 -3.60 -5.13 10.06
C VAL A 44 -4.33 -3.79 10.09
N THR A 45 -3.82 -2.86 10.87
CA THR A 45 -4.51 -1.60 11.22
C THR A 45 -4.00 -0.40 10.42
N ASP A 46 -2.77 -0.47 9.90
CA ASP A 46 -2.22 0.52 8.98
C ASP A 46 -1.34 -0.15 7.92
N LEU A 47 -1.31 0.45 6.73
CA LEU A 47 -0.51 0.00 5.60
C LEU A 47 -0.10 1.18 4.74
N MET A 48 1.20 1.43 4.70
CA MET A 48 1.79 2.44 3.82
C MET A 48 2.76 1.80 2.84
N ALA A 49 2.76 2.30 1.61
CA ALA A 49 3.75 1.97 0.60
C ALA A 49 4.40 3.25 0.09
N ARG A 50 5.71 3.20 -0.15
CA ARG A 50 6.46 4.29 -0.78
C ARG A 50 7.51 3.73 -1.70
N THR A 51 7.84 4.47 -2.75
CA THR A 51 8.95 4.10 -3.64
C THR A 51 10.10 5.08 -3.45
N ARG A 52 11.31 4.57 -3.21
CA ARG A 52 12.54 5.37 -3.14
C ARG A 52 13.64 4.65 -3.91
N ASN A 53 14.35 5.38 -4.77
CA ASN A 53 15.42 4.84 -5.62
C ASN A 53 14.96 3.63 -6.47
N GLY A 54 13.71 3.68 -6.95
CA GLY A 54 13.11 2.62 -7.76
C GLY A 54 12.64 1.38 -7.00
N LEU A 55 12.86 1.28 -5.69
CA LEU A 55 12.38 0.16 -4.87
C LEU A 55 11.19 0.58 -4.01
N MET A 56 10.15 -0.26 -4.04
CA MET A 56 8.99 -0.13 -3.17
C MET A 56 9.34 -0.58 -1.74
N ALA A 57 8.93 0.18 -0.74
CA ALA A 57 9.04 -0.16 0.67
C ALA A 57 7.67 -0.08 1.32
N LEU A 58 7.36 -1.07 2.15
CA LEU A 58 6.11 -1.18 2.89
C LEU A 58 6.36 -0.93 4.38
N ASN A 59 5.39 -0.29 5.02
CA ASN A 59 5.26 -0.17 6.47
C ASN A 59 3.89 -0.73 6.85
N ILE A 60 3.86 -1.76 7.69
CA ILE A 60 2.65 -2.53 8.03
C ILE A 60 2.47 -2.50 9.55
N GLU A 61 1.37 -1.95 10.04
CA GLU A 61 1.03 -1.99 11.46
C GLU A 61 0.04 -3.13 11.74
N ILE A 62 0.38 -3.98 12.70
CA ILE A 62 -0.47 -5.08 13.17
C ILE A 62 -0.78 -4.87 14.64
N SER A 63 -2.05 -4.88 14.99
CA SER A 63 -2.54 -4.74 16.37
C SER A 63 -2.98 -6.09 16.92
N ASN A 64 -2.62 -6.36 18.16
CA ASN A 64 -3.19 -7.46 18.95
C ASN A 64 -4.28 -6.90 19.85
N THR A 65 -5.52 -7.37 19.65
CA THR A 65 -6.70 -6.94 20.41
C THR A 65 -6.92 -7.75 21.69
N ASP A 66 -6.10 -8.77 21.93
CA ASP A 66 -6.12 -9.60 23.11
C ASP A 66 -4.97 -9.27 24.08
N ASN A 67 -5.08 -9.68 25.34
CA ASN A 67 -4.09 -9.40 26.39
C ASN A 67 -2.92 -10.41 26.43
N GLU A 68 -2.98 -11.51 25.68
CA GLU A 68 -1.88 -12.47 25.58
C GLU A 68 -1.05 -12.27 24.30
N PRO A 69 0.22 -12.71 24.27
CA PRO A 69 0.99 -12.74 23.03
C PRO A 69 0.34 -13.65 21.99
N ARG A 70 0.28 -13.18 20.74
CA ARG A 70 -0.27 -13.94 19.61
C ARG A 70 0.78 -14.15 18.53
N GLU A 71 0.77 -15.36 17.96
CA GLU A 71 1.67 -15.77 16.89
C GLU A 71 0.99 -15.68 15.52
N ALA A 72 1.73 -15.21 14.54
CA ALA A 72 1.32 -15.11 13.15
C ALA A 72 2.48 -15.44 12.20
N PHE A 73 2.13 -15.65 10.95
CA PHE A 73 3.06 -15.82 9.85
C PHE A 73 2.65 -14.89 8.72
N TRP A 74 3.63 -14.28 8.06
CA TRP A 74 3.37 -13.36 6.97
C TRP A 74 4.43 -13.45 5.88
N ARG A 75 4.05 -13.06 4.66
CA ARG A 75 4.97 -12.89 3.53
C ARG A 75 4.40 -11.89 2.52
N VAL A 76 5.24 -11.39 1.63
CA VAL A 76 4.80 -10.47 0.57
C VAL A 76 4.94 -11.13 -0.79
N LYS A 77 3.88 -11.01 -1.58
CA LYS A 77 3.89 -11.30 -3.01
C LYS A 77 4.10 -9.97 -3.75
N TRP A 78 5.22 -9.84 -4.43
CA TRP A 78 5.57 -8.66 -5.21
C TRP A 78 5.01 -8.77 -6.62
N LEU A 79 4.27 -7.74 -7.04
CA LEU A 79 3.52 -7.74 -8.30
C LEU A 79 3.95 -6.56 -9.19
N ASP A 80 3.73 -6.68 -10.49
CA ASP A 80 3.69 -5.52 -11.39
C ASP A 80 2.31 -4.83 -11.39
N ASP A 81 2.16 -3.81 -12.24
CA ASP A 81 0.96 -2.99 -12.38
C ASP A 81 -0.20 -3.74 -13.03
N THR A 82 0.09 -4.86 -13.68
CA THR A 82 -0.88 -5.81 -14.23
C THR A 82 -1.26 -6.93 -13.25
N GLY A 83 -0.63 -6.97 -12.07
CA GLY A 83 -0.91 -7.94 -11.02
C GLY A 83 -0.16 -9.27 -11.17
N PHE A 84 0.82 -9.37 -12.07
CA PHE A 84 1.64 -10.58 -12.22
C PHE A 84 2.78 -10.60 -11.20
N PRO A 85 3.16 -11.79 -10.67
CA PRO A 85 4.30 -11.90 -9.76
C PRO A 85 5.61 -11.57 -10.48
N VAL A 86 6.40 -10.67 -9.90
CA VAL A 86 7.71 -10.26 -10.43
C VAL A 86 8.89 -10.78 -9.59
N TRP A 87 8.60 -11.57 -8.57
CA TRP A 87 9.58 -12.20 -7.69
C TRP A 87 9.14 -13.61 -7.32
N ALA A 88 10.08 -14.44 -6.89
CA ALA A 88 9.78 -15.75 -6.34
C ALA A 88 8.95 -15.64 -5.06
N ASP A 89 8.17 -16.67 -4.77
CA ASP A 89 7.43 -16.76 -3.51
C ASP A 89 8.35 -16.60 -2.30
N GLU A 90 8.04 -15.65 -1.43
CA GLU A 90 8.74 -15.49 -0.17
C GLU A 90 8.45 -16.67 0.78
N VAL A 91 9.41 -17.00 1.63
CA VAL A 91 9.18 -17.89 2.77
C VAL A 91 8.32 -17.19 3.82
N TRP A 92 7.50 -17.96 4.53
CA TRP A 92 6.72 -17.44 5.65
C TRP A 92 7.63 -16.96 6.78
N LYS A 93 7.46 -15.69 7.17
CA LYS A 93 8.20 -15.06 8.26
C LYS A 93 7.37 -15.18 9.54
N PRO A 94 7.90 -15.78 10.62
CA PRO A 94 7.19 -15.84 11.89
C PRO A 94 7.14 -14.46 12.55
N LEU A 95 6.10 -14.22 13.33
CA LEU A 95 5.87 -12.99 14.07
C LEU A 95 5.15 -13.27 15.39
N THR A 96 5.61 -12.66 16.47
CA THR A 96 4.90 -12.63 17.76
C THR A 96 4.56 -11.19 18.10
N ILE A 97 3.29 -10.89 18.34
CA ILE A 97 2.83 -9.59 18.81
C ILE A 97 2.40 -9.72 20.28
N GLN A 98 2.95 -8.90 21.16
CA GLN A 98 2.61 -8.90 22.59
C GLN A 98 1.14 -8.51 22.82
N GLY A 99 0.61 -8.88 23.98
CA GLY A 99 -0.77 -8.53 24.37
C GLY A 99 -1.01 -7.01 24.39
N ALA A 100 -2.17 -6.58 23.88
CA ALA A 100 -2.60 -5.19 23.76
C ALA A 100 -1.60 -4.26 23.04
N ALA A 101 -0.65 -4.84 22.29
CA ALA A 101 0.41 -4.11 21.62
C ALA A 101 0.17 -4.00 20.11
N LYS A 102 0.86 -3.03 19.52
CA LYS A 102 1.01 -2.88 18.08
C LYS A 102 2.44 -3.20 17.68
N GLN A 103 2.60 -3.82 16.52
CA GLN A 103 3.89 -4.11 15.93
C GLN A 103 3.95 -3.54 14.52
N ASN A 104 5.01 -2.78 14.24
CA ASN A 104 5.28 -2.26 12.91
C ASN A 104 6.31 -3.14 12.21
N LEU A 105 6.04 -3.50 10.95
CA LEU A 105 6.89 -4.31 10.08
C LEU A 105 7.30 -3.50 8.87
N GLN A 106 8.58 -3.56 8.53
CA GLN A 106 9.13 -2.90 7.35
C GLN A 106 9.74 -3.93 6.40
N VAL A 107 9.43 -3.80 5.11
CA VAL A 107 9.99 -4.67 4.07
C VAL A 107 10.15 -3.89 2.78
N THR A 108 11.25 -4.13 2.08
CA THR A 108 11.54 -3.50 0.78
C THR A 108 11.48 -4.57 -0.30
N ALA A 109 10.90 -4.20 -1.45
CA ALA A 109 10.85 -5.05 -2.61
C ALA A 109 12.26 -5.42 -3.07
N PRO A 110 12.47 -6.68 -3.50
CA PRO A 110 13.79 -7.15 -3.95
C PRO A 110 14.14 -6.68 -5.37
N THR A 111 13.19 -6.06 -6.08
CA THR A 111 13.34 -5.67 -7.49
C THR A 111 12.56 -4.38 -7.77
N PRO A 112 13.06 -3.49 -8.64
CA PRO A 112 12.32 -2.31 -9.07
C PRO A 112 11.13 -2.62 -9.98
N LYS A 113 11.00 -3.88 -10.44
CA LYS A 113 9.82 -4.34 -11.19
C LYS A 113 8.55 -4.40 -10.33
N ALA A 114 8.69 -4.39 -9.01
CA ALA A 114 7.56 -4.44 -8.09
C ALA A 114 6.88 -3.07 -8.01
N THR A 115 5.71 -2.95 -8.61
CA THR A 115 4.87 -1.74 -8.61
C THR A 115 3.54 -1.95 -7.89
N ASP A 116 3.22 -3.20 -7.52
CA ASP A 116 2.15 -3.54 -6.58
C ASP A 116 2.59 -4.70 -5.65
N PHE A 117 1.75 -5.03 -4.67
CA PHE A 117 1.97 -6.11 -3.73
C PHE A 117 0.66 -6.72 -3.20
N ARG A 118 0.79 -7.93 -2.63
CA ARG A 118 -0.18 -8.54 -1.73
C ARG A 118 0.54 -9.06 -0.49
N ILE A 119 0.01 -8.74 0.68
CA ILE A 119 0.47 -9.28 1.97
C ILE A 119 -0.34 -10.54 2.24
N GLN A 120 0.36 -11.67 2.34
CA GLN A 120 -0.25 -12.91 2.77
C GLN A 120 -0.05 -13.05 4.27
N PHE A 121 -1.13 -13.30 5.00
CA PHE A 121 -1.12 -13.28 6.46
C PHE A 121 -1.97 -14.41 7.03
N THR A 122 -1.46 -15.05 8.08
CA THR A 122 -2.21 -16.03 8.86
C THR A 122 -1.85 -15.93 10.33
N ALA A 123 -2.84 -16.10 11.20
CA ALA A 123 -2.61 -16.23 12.63
C ALA A 123 -2.58 -17.71 13.02
N LYS A 124 -1.84 -18.06 14.06
CA LYS A 124 -1.93 -19.41 14.67
C LYS A 124 -3.35 -19.68 15.19
N GLU A 125 -4.00 -18.63 15.70
CA GLU A 125 -5.39 -18.65 16.15
C GLU A 125 -6.31 -17.93 15.17
N ASN A 126 -6.92 -18.71 14.30
CA ASN A 126 -7.97 -18.25 13.42
C ASN A 126 -9.35 -18.60 14.01
N SER A 127 -10.32 -17.71 13.83
CA SER A 127 -11.72 -18.02 14.18
C SER A 127 -12.21 -19.19 13.33
N LYS A 128 -12.90 -20.15 13.95
CA LYS A 128 -13.51 -21.27 13.22
C LYS A 128 -14.52 -20.73 12.19
N SER A 129 -14.40 -21.21 10.95
CA SER A 129 -15.48 -21.09 9.98
C SER A 129 -16.62 -22.00 10.43
N ILE A 130 -17.81 -21.45 10.66
CA ILE A 130 -19.02 -22.21 11.09
C ILE A 130 -19.94 -22.54 9.90
N PHE A 131 -19.36 -22.70 8.71
CA PHE A 131 -20.07 -23.15 7.52
C PHE A 131 -19.74 -24.62 7.24
#